data_AF-A0A520QF12-F1
#
_entry.id   AF-A0A520QF12-F1
#
_cell.length_a   1.000
_cell.length_b   1.000
_cell.length_c   1.000
_cell.angle_alpha   90.00
_cell.angle_beta   90.00
_cell.angle_gamma   90.00
#
_symmetry.space_group_name_H-M   'P 1'
#
loop_
_entity.id
_entity.type
_entity.pdbx_description
1 polymer ?
#
loop_
_entity_poly.entity_id
_entity_poly.type
_entity_poly.pdbx_seq_one_letter_code
_entity_poly.pdbx_strand_id
1 'polypeptide(L)'
;MADEHTFDRRMSALLQQLAALPEGLESSFPEGEGAARKEKVRTALDNLQSSMDWLRVSVKYLVFDLEATKRDNERLRGLLRGDSESDSN
;
A
#
# COMPACT_ATOMS: atom_id res chain seq x y z
N MET A 1 -12.17 8.04 -1.51
CA MET A 1 -11.57 8.23 -0.16
C MET A 1 -11.90 7.12 0.84
N ALA A 2 -12.93 6.29 0.64
CA ALA A 2 -13.27 5.20 1.57
C ALA A 2 -12.31 3.98 1.53
N ASP A 3 -11.47 3.87 0.50
CA ASP A 3 -10.65 2.68 0.26
C ASP A 3 -9.34 2.68 1.08
N GLU A 4 -8.63 3.82 1.10
CA GLU A 4 -7.31 3.93 1.73
C GLU A 4 -7.36 3.72 3.24
N HIS A 5 -8.34 4.31 3.91
CA HIS A 5 -8.52 4.14 5.34
C HIS A 5 -8.93 2.71 5.74
N THR A 6 -9.51 1.95 4.79
CA THR A 6 -9.88 0.54 4.98
C THR A 6 -8.68 -0.37 4.77
N PHE A 7 -7.87 -0.08 3.75
CA PHE A 7 -6.61 -0.77 3.48
C PHE A 7 -5.64 -0.63 4.67
N ASP A 8 -5.42 0.61 5.13
CA ASP A 8 -4.55 0.92 6.26
C ASP A 8 -4.95 0.17 7.53
N ARG A 9 -6.26 0.11 7.81
CA ARG A 9 -6.79 -0.57 8.99
C ARG A 9 -6.60 -2.08 8.92
N ARG A 10 -6.82 -2.68 7.75
CA ARG A 10 -6.61 -4.12 7.53
C ARG A 10 -5.12 -4.47 7.61
N MET A 11 -4.27 -3.57 7.14
CA MET A 11 -2.83 -3.77 7.15
C MET A 11 -2.26 -3.73 8.56
N SER A 12 -2.61 -2.71 9.35
CA SER A 12 -2.19 -2.64 10.75
C SER A 12 -2.70 -3.84 11.56
N ALA A 13 -3.91 -4.33 11.27
CA ALA A 13 -4.44 -5.53 11.93
C ALA A 13 -3.63 -6.80 11.60
N LEU A 14 -3.21 -6.97 10.35
CA LEU A 14 -2.34 -8.08 9.92
C LEU A 14 -0.96 -8.01 10.60
N LEU A 15 -0.37 -6.82 10.69
CA LEU A 15 0.90 -6.62 11.38
C LEU A 15 0.81 -6.91 12.88
N GLN A 16 -0.30 -6.52 13.52
CA GLN A 16 -0.57 -6.88 14.92
C GLN A 16 -0.77 -8.38 15.12
N GLN A 17 -1.48 -9.05 14.21
CA GLN A 17 -1.64 -10.51 14.27
C GLN A 17 -0.32 -11.25 14.09
N LEU A 18 0.57 -10.75 13.22
CA LEU A 18 1.89 -11.33 13.05
C LEU A 18 2.81 -11.06 14.26
N ALA A 19 2.73 -9.87 14.85
CA ALA A 19 3.43 -9.55 16.09
C ALA A 19 2.90 -10.35 17.30
N ALA A 20 1.63 -10.77 17.25
CA ALA A 20 1.00 -11.62 18.25
C ALA A 20 1.20 -13.12 18.01
N LEU A 21 1.88 -13.53 16.92
CA LEU A 21 2.20 -14.95 16.72
C LEU A 21 3.13 -15.43 17.84
N PRO A 22 2.78 -16.52 18.54
CA PRO A 22 3.20 -16.71 19.91
C PRO A 22 4.67 -17.11 20.02
N GLU A 23 5.27 -16.62 21.10
CA GLU A 23 6.52 -17.07 21.72
C GLU A 23 6.54 -18.58 22.05
N GLY A 24 5.39 -19.28 21.96
CA GLY A 24 5.17 -20.68 22.36
C GLY A 24 5.54 -21.77 21.34
N LEU A 25 6.33 -21.46 20.31
CA LEU A 25 6.95 -22.48 19.45
C LEU A 25 8.27 -23.04 20.04
N GLU A 26 8.61 -22.64 21.27
CA GLU A 26 9.84 -23.03 21.96
C GLU A 26 9.81 -24.44 22.54
N SER A 27 8.64 -25.00 22.86
CA SER A 27 8.55 -26.22 23.67
C SER A 27 8.85 -27.53 22.93
N SER A 28 9.28 -27.49 21.67
CA SER A 28 9.54 -28.70 20.87
C SER A 28 10.88 -28.69 20.11
N PHE A 29 11.70 -27.65 20.28
CA PHE A 29 12.97 -27.53 19.55
C PHE A 29 14.16 -27.49 20.51
N PRO A 30 15.28 -28.16 20.17
CA PRO A 30 16.48 -28.13 20.99
C PRO A 30 16.96 -26.69 21.18
N GLU A 31 17.42 -26.37 22.40
CA GLU A 31 17.91 -25.04 22.78
C GLU A 31 18.95 -24.53 21.77
N GLY A 32 18.60 -23.48 21.02
CA GLY A 32 19.46 -22.85 20.00
C GLY A 32 18.80 -22.67 18.62
N GLU A 33 18.04 -23.64 18.13
CA GLU A 33 17.39 -23.54 16.80
C GLU A 33 16.16 -22.61 16.80
N GLY A 34 15.45 -22.54 17.94
CA GLY A 34 14.28 -21.68 18.12
C GLY A 34 14.61 -20.18 17.98
N ALA A 35 15.76 -19.75 18.50
CA ALA A 35 16.19 -18.35 18.47
C ALA A 35 16.54 -17.90 17.04
N ALA A 36 17.34 -18.69 16.31
CA ALA A 36 17.69 -18.38 14.93
C ALA A 36 16.47 -18.39 13.99
N ARG A 37 15.48 -19.26 14.26
CA ARG A 37 14.21 -19.27 13.52
C ARG A 37 13.34 -18.07 13.85
N LYS A 38 13.22 -17.68 15.13
CA LYS A 38 12.52 -16.46 15.55
C LYS A 38 13.13 -15.21 14.89
N GLU A 39 14.45 -15.12 14.85
CA GLU A 39 15.14 -14.00 14.23
C GLU A 39 14.89 -13.93 12.72
N LYS A 40 14.95 -15.06 12.00
CA LYS A 40 14.58 -15.11 10.57
C LYS A 40 13.15 -14.68 10.31
N VAL A 41 12.21 -15.10 11.15
CA VAL A 41 10.80 -14.71 11.04
C VAL A 41 10.62 -13.21 11.31
N ARG A 42 11.31 -12.67 12.34
CA ARG A 42 11.31 -11.23 12.63
C ARG A 42 11.89 -10.42 11.48
N THR A 43 13.03 -10.81 10.92
CA THR A 43 13.63 -10.13 9.77
C THR A 43 12.71 -10.20 8.54
N ALA A 44 12.05 -11.33 8.29
CA ALA A 44 11.09 -11.44 7.20
C ALA A 44 9.88 -10.52 7.40
N LEU A 45 9.41 -10.36 8.64
CA LEU A 45 8.33 -9.44 8.99
C LEU A 45 8.75 -7.97 8.82
N ASP A 46 9.94 -7.59 9.29
CA ASP A 46 10.46 -6.23 9.14
C ASP A 46 10.63 -5.85 7.65
N ASN A 47 11.11 -6.79 6.83
CA ASN A 47 11.21 -6.61 5.37
C ASN A 47 9.84 -6.47 4.70
N LEU A 48 8.85 -7.27 5.13
CA LEU A 48 7.49 -7.19 4.62
C LEU A 48 6.83 -5.86 4.99
N GLN A 49 6.99 -5.42 6.23
CA GLN A 49 6.54 -4.09 6.68
C GLN A 49 7.12 -2.97 5.82
N SER A 50 8.44 -2.97 5.65
CA SER A 50 9.14 -1.96 4.84
C SER A 50 8.66 -1.96 3.38
N SER A 51 8.41 -3.15 2.80
CA SER A 51 7.89 -3.28 1.44
C SER A 51 6.46 -2.75 1.29
N MET A 52 5.62 -2.95 2.31
CA MET A 52 4.25 -2.43 2.32
C MET A 52 4.20 -0.92 2.54
N ASP A 53 5.07 -0.38 3.39
CA ASP A 53 5.18 1.07 3.58
C ASP A 53 5.60 1.76 2.28
N TRP A 54 6.55 1.16 1.55
CA TRP A 54 6.90 1.62 0.21
C TRP A 54 5.72 1.55 -0.75
N LEU A 55 5.02 0.40 -0.80
CA LEU A 55 3.86 0.22 -1.68
C LEU A 55 2.77 1.26 -1.40
N ARG A 56 2.52 1.57 -0.13
CA ARG A 56 1.53 2.57 0.30
C ARG A 56 1.86 3.96 -0.26
N VAL A 57 3.12 4.38 -0.17
CA VAL A 57 3.58 5.65 -0.74
C VAL A 57 3.46 5.64 -2.26
N SER A 58 3.89 4.55 -2.92
CA SER A 58 3.81 4.40 -4.37
C SER A 58 2.37 4.51 -4.88
N VAL A 59 1.41 3.90 -4.19
CA VAL A 59 -0.02 4.01 -4.52
C VAL A 59 -0.53 5.44 -4.37
N LYS A 60 -0.16 6.16 -3.29
CA LYS A 60 -0.54 7.58 -3.13
C LYS A 60 -0.10 8.43 -4.32
N TYR A 61 1.15 8.27 -4.77
CA TYR A 61 1.65 9.01 -5.92
C TYR A 61 0.91 8.64 -7.21
N LEU A 62 0.68 7.35 -7.43
CA LEU A 62 -0.01 6.89 -8.63
C LEU A 62 -1.44 7.45 -8.73
N VAL A 63 -2.17 7.48 -7.61
CA VAL A 63 -3.52 8.06 -7.55
C VAL A 63 -3.50 9.57 -7.78
N PHE A 64 -2.51 10.26 -7.19
CA PHE A 64 -2.34 11.71 -7.41
C PHE A 64 -2.08 12.04 -8.87
N ASP A 65 -1.15 11.32 -9.50
CA ASP A 65 -0.80 11.51 -10.91
C ASP A 65 -1.98 11.16 -11.84
N LEU A 66 -2.75 10.13 -11.49
CA LEU A 66 -3.94 9.74 -12.25
C LEU A 66 -5.03 10.83 -12.20
N GLU A 67 -5.28 11.45 -11.04
CA GLU A 67 -6.22 12.57 -10.97
C GLU A 67 -5.72 13.83 -11.69
N ALA A 68 -4.41 14.10 -11.66
CA ALA A 68 -3.82 15.19 -12.44
C ALA A 68 -4.04 14.99 -13.94
N THR A 69 -3.72 13.79 -14.45
CA THR A 69 -3.91 13.46 -15.87
C THR A 69 -5.38 13.43 -16.29
N LYS A 70 -6.30 13.01 -15.41
CA LYS A 70 -7.74 13.06 -15.66
C LYS A 70 -8.24 14.50 -15.79
N ARG A 71 -7.84 15.39 -14.88
CA ARG A 71 -8.18 16.83 -14.93
C ARG A 71 -7.64 17.48 -16.19
N ASP A 72 -6.43 17.16 -16.59
CA ASP A 72 -5.85 17.66 -17.84
C ASP A 72 -6.63 17.17 -19.06
N ASN A 73 -7.04 15.90 -19.09
CA ASN A 73 -7.84 15.35 -20.17
C ASN A 73 -9.21 16.06 -20.29
N GLU A 74 -9.88 16.30 -19.16
CA GLU A 74 -11.13 17.05 -19.10
C GLU A 74 -10.95 18.49 -19.62
N ARG A 75 -9.88 19.17 -19.20
CA ARG A 75 -9.55 20.53 -19.69
C ARG A 75 -9.33 20.56 -21.20
N LEU A 76 -8.54 19.63 -21.72
CA LEU A 76 -8.25 19.53 -23.16
C LEU A 76 -9.52 19.23 -23.97
N ARG A 77 -10.38 18.32 -23.50
CA ARG A 77 -11.68 18.04 -24.12
C ARG A 77 -12.60 19.26 -24.11
N GLY A 78 -12.55 20.06 -23.05
CA GLY A 78 -13.28 21.33 -22.97
C GLY A 78 -12.85 22.32 -24.05
N LEU A 79 -11.54 22.50 -24.25
CA LEU A 79 -11.00 23.38 -25.29
C LEU A 79 -11.45 22.93 -26.69
N LEU A 80 -11.35 21.64 -26.99
CA LEU A 80 -11.78 21.08 -28.28
C LEU A 80 -13.27 21.29 -28.55
N ARG A 81 -14.12 21.22 -27.51
CA ARG A 81 -15.56 21.49 -27.64
C ARG A 81 -15.85 22.97 -27.85
N GLY A 82 -15.16 23.85 -27.13
CA GLY A 82 -15.30 25.31 -27.29
C GLY A 82 -14.89 25.79 -28.68
N ASP A 83 -13.79 25.25 -29.22
CA ASP A 83 -13.35 25.56 -30.58
C ASP A 83 -14.34 25.05 -31.65
N SER A 84 -15.05 23.94 -31.38
CA SER A 84 -16.06 23.37 -32.29
C SER A 84 -17.37 24.18 -32.35
N GLU A 85 -17.75 24.88 -31.27
CA GLU A 85 -18.94 25.75 -31.24
C GLU A 85 -18.67 27.13 -31.86
N SER A 86 -17.43 27.63 -31.82
CA SER A 86 -17.06 28.92 -32.42
C SER A 86 -17.00 28.94 -33.95
N ASP A 87 -16.85 27.78 -34.59
CA ASP A 87 -16.80 27.65 -36.07
C ASP A 87 -18.19 27.46 -36.73
N SER A 88 -19.28 27.44 -35.95
CA SER A 88 -20.64 27.20 -36.45
C SER A 88 -21.55 28.44 -36.49
N ASN A 89 -21.01 29.66 -36.37
CA ASN A 89 -21.81 30.91 -36.44
C ASN A 89 -21.29 31.93 -37.45
#